data_AF-A0A9D3UXI2-F1
#
_entry.id   AF-A0A9D3UXI2-F1
#
_cell.length_a   1.000
_cell.length_b   1.000
_cell.length_c   1.000
_cell.angle_alpha   90.00
_cell.angle_beta   90.00
_cell.angle_gamma   90.00
#
_symmetry.space_group_name_H-M   'P 1'
#
loop_
_entity.id
_entity.type
_entity.pdbx_description
1 polymer ?
#
loop_
_entity_poly.entity_id
_entity_poly.type
_entity_poly.pdbx_seq_one_letter_code
_entity_poly.pdbx_strand_id
1 'polypeptide(L)'
;MRSLMYLTTTQPDIMYSVSVFSRFMEHPKEVHFIVARIILMYLQEMSSYGILYKKGVEFDLIRLIDSDFVRDTNDRKSTSEYVFMFRSRAISWSSKKKPIVTLSTIEAEFVASTTCACHAIWLGNVFVNVYFPQEGPTPIYCDNNSTIKLSKDPVLHGRTKHIDVKFHFLTDFMKN
;
A
#
# COMPACT_ATOMS: atom_id res chain seq x y z
N MET A 1 -17.87 -2.36 -13.13
CA MET A 1 -16.96 -2.27 -11.95
C MET A 1 -16.18 -3.54 -11.67
N ARG A 2 -16.81 -4.72 -11.58
CA ARG A 2 -16.09 -5.99 -11.33
C ARG A 2 -14.93 -6.23 -12.32
N SER A 3 -15.13 -5.91 -13.59
CA SER A 3 -14.07 -6.02 -14.61
C SER A 3 -12.90 -5.06 -14.38
N LEU A 4 -13.16 -3.81 -13.93
CA LEU A 4 -12.11 -2.86 -13.57
C LEU A 4 -11.32 -3.33 -12.34
N MET A 5 -12.03 -3.83 -11.32
CA MET A 5 -11.39 -4.43 -10.14
C MET A 5 -10.57 -5.67 -10.46
N TYR A 6 -10.90 -6.39 -11.53
CA TYR A 6 -10.08 -7.49 -12.00
C TYR A 6 -8.80 -6.98 -12.68
N LEU A 7 -8.90 -5.94 -13.52
CA LEU A 7 -7.74 -5.35 -14.20
C LEU A 7 -6.71 -4.75 -13.23
N THR A 8 -7.12 -4.29 -12.05
CA THR A 8 -6.17 -3.80 -11.03
C THR A 8 -5.20 -4.88 -10.55
N THR A 9 -5.46 -6.18 -10.82
CA THR A 9 -4.54 -7.28 -10.48
C THR A 9 -3.35 -7.40 -11.44
N THR A 10 -3.46 -6.85 -12.65
CA THR A 10 -2.38 -6.85 -13.66
C THR A 10 -1.81 -5.47 -13.91
N GLN A 11 -2.57 -4.41 -13.57
CA GLN A 11 -2.22 -3.01 -13.79
C GLN A 11 -2.24 -2.23 -12.45
N PRO A 12 -1.07 -2.01 -11.82
CA PRO A 12 -0.97 -1.28 -10.56
C PRO A 12 -1.24 0.22 -10.68
N ASP A 13 -0.95 0.80 -11.83
CA ASP A 13 -1.18 2.20 -12.22
C ASP A 13 -2.62 2.67 -12.02
N ILE A 14 -3.62 1.84 -12.34
CA ILE A 14 -5.04 2.20 -12.20
C ILE A 14 -5.60 1.95 -10.80
N MET A 15 -4.82 1.31 -9.90
CA MET A 15 -5.31 0.81 -8.61
C MET A 15 -5.93 1.93 -7.75
N TYR A 16 -5.24 3.07 -7.63
CA TYR A 16 -5.76 4.22 -6.89
C TYR A 16 -7.06 4.75 -7.48
N SER A 17 -7.07 5.05 -8.79
CA SER A 17 -8.24 5.64 -9.46
C SER A 17 -9.46 4.72 -9.38
N VAL A 18 -9.27 3.40 -9.57
CA VAL A 18 -10.34 2.40 -9.42
C VAL A 18 -10.80 2.30 -7.96
N SER A 19 -9.88 2.34 -6.99
CA SER A 19 -10.19 2.33 -5.55
C SER A 19 -11.03 3.54 -5.15
N VAL A 20 -10.70 4.74 -5.64
CA VAL A 20 -11.49 5.97 -5.40
C VAL A 20 -12.85 5.88 -6.09
N PHE A 21 -12.89 5.51 -7.37
CA PHE A 21 -14.12 5.38 -8.14
C PHE A 21 -15.11 4.37 -7.52
N SER A 22 -14.59 3.29 -6.93
CA SER A 22 -15.41 2.26 -6.26
C SER A 22 -16.28 2.82 -5.13
N ARG A 23 -15.86 3.91 -4.48
CA ARG A 23 -16.54 4.53 -3.34
C ARG A 23 -17.86 5.20 -3.73
N PHE A 24 -18.01 5.59 -4.99
CA PHE A 24 -19.17 6.33 -5.49
C PHE A 24 -20.15 5.46 -6.28
N MET A 25 -19.98 4.14 -6.22
CA MET A 25 -20.80 3.17 -6.96
C MET A 25 -22.24 3.06 -6.45
N GLU A 26 -22.47 3.36 -5.18
CA GLU A 26 -23.81 3.33 -4.59
C GLU A 26 -24.70 4.46 -5.15
N HIS A 27 -24.11 5.65 -5.36
CA HIS A 27 -24.79 6.83 -5.87
C HIS A 27 -23.92 7.59 -6.89
N PRO A 28 -23.76 7.06 -8.12
CA PRO A 28 -22.93 7.68 -9.15
C PRO A 28 -23.55 8.98 -9.67
N LYS A 29 -22.71 9.96 -9.98
CA LYS A 29 -23.03 11.27 -10.55
C LYS A 29 -22.34 11.42 -11.89
N GLU A 30 -22.75 12.38 -12.72
CA GLU A 30 -22.15 12.63 -14.04
C GLU A 30 -20.62 12.77 -13.99
N VAL A 31 -20.10 13.45 -12.97
CA VAL A 31 -18.65 13.59 -12.74
C VAL A 31 -17.94 12.24 -12.59
N HIS A 32 -18.59 11.24 -11.98
CA HIS A 32 -18.04 9.89 -11.81
C HIS A 32 -18.05 9.11 -13.13
N PHE A 33 -19.03 9.33 -14.01
CA PHE A 33 -19.03 8.76 -15.36
C PHE A 33 -17.90 9.30 -16.23
N ILE A 34 -17.58 10.59 -16.11
CA ILE A 34 -16.45 11.20 -16.80
C ILE A 34 -15.13 10.54 -16.35
N VAL A 35 -14.94 10.39 -15.03
CA VAL A 35 -13.76 9.68 -14.48
C VAL A 35 -13.68 8.24 -14.98
N ALA A 36 -14.80 7.51 -15.01
CA ALA A 36 -14.85 6.16 -15.55
C ALA A 36 -14.40 6.10 -17.02
N ARG A 37 -14.86 7.05 -17.84
CA ARG A 37 -14.45 7.17 -19.24
C ARG A 37 -12.95 7.42 -19.38
N ILE A 38 -12.38 8.30 -18.56
CA ILE A 38 -10.93 8.58 -18.57
C ILE A 38 -10.14 7.31 -18.24
N ILE A 39 -10.55 6.56 -17.22
CA ILE A 39 -9.91 5.27 -16.86
C ILE A 39 -9.97 4.30 -18.06
N LEU A 40 -11.12 4.19 -18.74
CA LEU A 40 -11.26 3.32 -19.90
C LEU A 40 -10.42 3.76 -21.11
N MET A 41 -10.33 5.06 -21.37
CA MET A 41 -9.48 5.61 -22.44
C MET A 41 -8.01 5.32 -22.17
N TYR A 42 -7.56 5.51 -20.92
CA TYR A 42 -6.20 5.17 -20.50
C TYR A 42 -5.89 3.68 -20.70
N LEU A 43 -6.83 2.79 -20.33
CA LEU A 43 -6.70 1.35 -20.54
C LEU A 43 -6.62 0.97 -22.02
N GLN A 44 -7.35 1.67 -22.88
CA GLN A 44 -7.32 1.43 -24.32
C GLN A 44 -5.93 1.77 -24.90
N GLU A 45 -5.35 2.90 -24.50
CA GLU A 45 -4.00 3.31 -24.90
C GLU A 45 -2.91 2.39 -24.33
N MET A 46 -3.09 1.91 -23.09
CA MET A 46 -2.12 1.04 -22.40
C MET A 46 -2.29 -0.46 -22.70
N SER A 47 -3.16 -0.84 -23.64
CA SER A 47 -3.44 -2.25 -23.95
C SER A 47 -2.22 -3.06 -24.39
N SER A 48 -1.15 -2.42 -24.88
CA SER A 48 0.12 -3.04 -25.26
C SER A 48 1.17 -3.09 -24.14
N TYR A 49 0.91 -2.46 -22.99
CA TYR A 49 1.84 -2.36 -21.87
C TYR A 49 1.47 -3.34 -20.76
N GLY A 50 2.48 -3.83 -20.03
CA GLY A 50 2.28 -4.77 -18.94
C GLY A 50 3.56 -5.01 -18.14
N ILE A 51 3.43 -5.74 -17.03
CA ILE A 51 4.57 -6.10 -16.19
C ILE A 51 5.30 -7.28 -16.82
N LEU A 52 6.53 -7.04 -17.30
CA LEU A 52 7.37 -8.08 -17.88
C LEU A 52 8.33 -8.66 -16.84
N TYR A 53 8.04 -9.88 -16.40
CA TYR A 53 8.94 -10.65 -15.53
C TYR A 53 10.02 -11.34 -16.36
N LYS A 54 11.28 -10.94 -16.17
CA LYS A 54 12.44 -11.59 -16.79
C LYS A 54 13.23 -12.34 -15.73
N LYS A 55 13.84 -13.46 -16.14
CA LYS A 55 14.84 -14.16 -15.31
C LYS A 55 16.10 -13.29 -15.23
N GLY A 56 16.41 -12.74 -14.05
CA GLY A 56 17.61 -11.95 -13.78
C GLY A 56 18.49 -12.58 -12.71
N VAL A 57 19.39 -11.80 -12.08
CA VAL A 57 20.31 -12.27 -11.02
C VAL A 57 20.06 -11.60 -9.65
N GLU A 58 19.47 -10.41 -9.60
CA GLU A 58 19.29 -9.68 -8.33
C GLU A 58 17.98 -10.04 -7.60
N PHE A 59 18.03 -10.00 -6.26
CA PHE A 59 17.04 -10.51 -5.32
C PHE A 59 16.60 -9.47 -4.28
N ASP A 60 16.38 -8.22 -4.68
CA ASP A 60 15.91 -7.21 -3.73
C ASP A 60 14.39 -7.10 -3.77
N LEU A 61 13.75 -7.38 -2.63
CA LEU A 61 12.36 -7.03 -2.39
C LEU A 61 12.31 -5.60 -1.87
N ILE A 62 11.98 -4.68 -2.75
CA ILE A 62 11.89 -3.26 -2.44
C ILE A 62 10.42 -2.93 -2.20
N ARG A 63 10.15 -2.18 -1.13
CA ARG A 63 8.79 -1.74 -0.78
C ARG A 63 8.69 -0.24 -0.74
N LEU A 64 7.74 0.31 -1.48
CA LEU A 64 7.37 1.73 -1.38
C LEU A 64 6.03 1.82 -0.65
N ILE A 65 6.00 2.59 0.44
CA ILE A 65 4.76 2.99 1.13
C ILE A 65 4.47 4.43 0.71
N ASP A 66 3.23 4.68 0.34
CA ASP A 66 2.69 6.03 0.27
C ASP A 66 1.41 6.10 1.10
N SER A 67 1.24 7.18 1.84
CA SER A 67 0.17 7.33 2.82
C SER A 67 -0.32 8.77 2.82
N ASP A 68 -1.45 8.98 2.16
CA ASP A 68 -2.08 10.27 2.06
C ASP A 68 -3.00 10.53 3.27
N PHE A 69 -2.61 11.47 4.12
CA PHE A 69 -3.42 11.97 5.22
C PHE A 69 -4.50 12.94 4.72
N VAL A 70 -5.77 12.71 5.10
CA VAL A 70 -6.89 13.67 4.95
C VAL A 70 -7.19 14.10 3.50
N ARG A 71 -6.80 13.31 2.50
CA ARG A 71 -7.09 13.60 1.09
C ARG A 71 -8.58 13.42 0.72
N ASP A 72 -9.31 12.62 1.50
CA ASP A 72 -10.75 12.43 1.34
C ASP A 72 -11.52 13.50 2.14
N THR A 73 -12.02 14.51 1.45
CA THR A 73 -12.76 15.64 2.05
C THR A 73 -14.11 15.23 2.63
N ASN A 74 -14.67 14.09 2.23
CA ASN A 74 -15.98 13.64 2.70
C ASN A 74 -15.89 13.07 4.13
N ASP A 75 -14.99 12.12 4.34
CA ASP A 75 -14.92 11.39 5.63
C ASP A 75 -13.64 11.67 6.43
N ARG A 76 -12.71 12.48 5.91
CA ARG A 76 -11.39 12.79 6.51
C ARG A 76 -10.54 11.55 6.83
N LYS A 77 -10.84 10.41 6.19
CA LYS A 77 -10.11 9.15 6.33
C LYS A 77 -8.91 9.11 5.39
N SER A 78 -7.79 8.63 5.90
CA SER A 78 -6.55 8.47 5.14
C SER A 78 -6.63 7.30 4.16
N THR A 79 -5.93 7.41 3.04
CA THR A 79 -5.73 6.29 2.10
C THR A 79 -4.30 5.81 2.25
N SER A 80 -4.10 4.50 2.34
CA SER A 80 -2.74 3.94 2.36
C SER A 80 -2.52 3.08 1.14
N GLU A 81 -1.35 3.25 0.57
CA GLU A 81 -0.89 2.56 -0.60
C GLU A 81 0.43 1.87 -0.32
N TYR A 82 0.64 0.76 -1.01
CA TYR A 82 1.92 0.11 -1.04
C TYR A 82 2.11 -0.62 -2.34
N VAL A 83 3.38 -0.75 -2.72
CA VAL A 83 3.82 -1.62 -3.82
C VAL A 83 5.02 -2.42 -3.32
N PHE A 84 4.91 -3.74 -3.44
CA PHE A 84 6.00 -4.69 -3.26
C PHE A 84 6.60 -5.00 -4.62
N MET A 85 7.91 -4.77 -4.74
CA MET A 85 8.69 -4.97 -5.94
C MET A 85 9.63 -6.13 -5.72
N PHE A 86 9.56 -7.16 -6.55
CA PHE A 86 10.54 -8.24 -6.58
C PHE A 86 11.33 -8.14 -7.88
N ARG A 87 12.66 -8.03 -7.78
CA ARG A 87 13.56 -7.91 -8.96
C ARG A 87 13.19 -6.72 -9.86
N SER A 88 12.90 -5.58 -9.23
CA SER A 88 12.45 -4.36 -9.90
C SER A 88 11.15 -4.52 -10.69
N ARG A 89 10.28 -5.46 -10.30
CA ARG A 89 8.92 -5.65 -10.86
C ARG A 89 7.89 -5.73 -9.75
N ALA A 90 6.75 -5.04 -9.93
CA ALA A 90 5.68 -5.06 -8.95
C ALA A 90 5.05 -6.46 -8.89
N ILE A 91 4.93 -7.04 -7.70
CA ILE A 91 4.33 -8.37 -7.48
C ILE A 91 3.09 -8.32 -6.61
N SER A 92 2.95 -7.29 -5.78
CA SER A 92 1.80 -7.11 -4.91
C SER A 92 1.64 -5.62 -4.61
N TRP A 93 0.41 -5.13 -4.68
CA TRP A 93 0.11 -3.73 -4.47
C TRP A 93 -1.32 -3.57 -3.99
N SER A 94 -1.61 -2.42 -3.38
CA SER A 94 -2.95 -2.11 -2.91
C SER A 94 -3.07 -0.61 -2.69
N SER A 95 -4.24 -0.06 -3.00
CA SER A 95 -4.68 1.26 -2.53
C SER A 95 -6.00 1.11 -1.78
N LYS A 96 -5.98 1.37 -0.48
CA LYS A 96 -7.16 1.18 0.38
C LYS A 96 -7.39 2.35 1.31
N LYS A 97 -8.63 2.86 1.30
CA LYS A 97 -9.13 3.79 2.33
C LYS A 97 -9.10 3.07 3.67
N LYS A 98 -8.53 3.71 4.70
CA LYS A 98 -8.51 3.13 6.03
C LYS A 98 -9.90 3.25 6.67
N PRO A 99 -10.34 2.23 7.43
CA PRO A 99 -11.61 2.31 8.15
C PRO A 99 -11.55 3.30 9.31
N ILE A 100 -10.36 3.49 9.88
CA ILE A 100 -10.09 4.41 10.99
C ILE A 100 -9.75 5.82 10.50
N VAL A 101 -10.19 6.83 11.24
CA VAL A 101 -9.73 8.21 11.09
C VAL A 101 -8.48 8.38 11.95
N THR A 102 -7.40 8.88 11.35
CA THR A 102 -6.16 9.21 12.06
C THR A 102 -6.14 10.69 12.42
N LEU A 103 -5.53 11.04 13.54
CA LEU A 103 -5.50 12.42 14.05
C LEU A 103 -4.27 13.20 13.59
N SER A 104 -3.29 12.52 12.99
CA SER A 104 -2.09 13.15 12.42
C SER A 104 -1.55 12.36 11.23
N THR A 105 -0.75 13.03 10.39
CA THR A 105 -0.03 12.39 9.27
C THR A 105 0.91 11.28 9.77
N ILE A 106 1.60 11.52 10.89
CA ILE A 106 2.51 10.53 11.51
C ILE A 106 1.73 9.27 11.87
N GLU A 107 0.54 9.41 12.47
CA GLU A 107 -0.30 8.28 12.82
C GLU A 107 -0.80 7.52 11.59
N ALA A 108 -1.23 8.23 10.54
CA ALA A 108 -1.66 7.62 9.28
C ALA A 108 -0.57 6.74 8.66
N GLU A 109 0.64 7.28 8.61
CA GLU A 109 1.80 6.58 8.07
C GLU A 109 2.27 5.44 8.96
N PHE A 110 2.18 5.59 10.28
CA PHE A 110 2.52 4.52 11.20
C PHE A 110 1.57 3.32 11.01
N VAL A 111 0.28 3.59 10.87
CA VAL A 111 -0.73 2.57 10.58
C VAL A 111 -0.52 1.95 9.20
N ALA A 112 -0.15 2.74 8.19
CA ALA A 112 0.19 2.26 6.85
C ALA A 112 1.41 1.32 6.90
N SER A 113 2.46 1.74 7.61
CA SER A 113 3.70 0.99 7.83
C SER A 113 3.44 -0.35 8.51
N THR A 114 2.60 -0.36 9.54
CA THR A 114 2.20 -1.59 10.25
C THR A 114 1.48 -2.54 9.31
N THR A 115 0.46 -2.05 8.60
CA THR A 115 -0.36 -2.87 7.70
C THR A 115 0.52 -3.55 6.66
N CYS A 116 1.44 -2.80 6.09
CA CYS A 116 2.26 -3.32 5.03
C CYS A 116 3.43 -4.16 5.60
N ALA A 117 3.88 -3.98 6.85
CA ALA A 117 4.78 -4.92 7.52
C ALA A 117 4.13 -6.30 7.72
N CYS A 118 2.85 -6.34 8.13
CA CYS A 118 2.08 -7.60 8.15
C CYS A 118 2.03 -8.27 6.77
N HIS A 119 1.84 -7.47 5.71
CA HIS A 119 1.82 -8.00 4.35
C HIS A 119 3.20 -8.51 3.89
N ALA A 120 4.29 -7.86 4.31
CA ALA A 120 5.65 -8.33 4.04
C ALA A 120 5.91 -9.69 4.68
N ILE A 121 5.51 -9.90 5.95
CA ILE A 121 5.61 -11.20 6.63
C ILE A 121 4.81 -12.26 5.87
N TRP A 122 3.57 -11.93 5.49
CA TRP A 122 2.74 -12.85 4.71
C TRP A 122 3.40 -13.22 3.38
N LEU A 123 3.97 -12.25 2.67
CA LEU A 123 4.65 -12.46 1.39
C LEU A 123 5.92 -13.30 1.56
N GLY A 124 6.69 -13.08 2.62
CA GLY A 124 7.83 -13.93 2.99
C GLY A 124 7.42 -15.38 3.23
N ASN A 125 6.30 -15.61 3.92
CA ASN A 125 5.75 -16.96 4.10
C ASN A 125 5.30 -17.58 2.77
N VAL A 126 4.69 -16.80 1.87
CA VAL A 126 4.34 -17.27 0.52
C VAL A 126 5.58 -17.71 -0.23
N PHE A 127 6.66 -16.93 -0.17
CA PHE A 127 7.94 -17.22 -0.80
C PHE A 127 8.61 -18.50 -0.28
N VAL A 128 8.56 -18.74 1.03
CA VAL A 128 9.01 -20.01 1.62
C VAL A 128 8.21 -21.19 1.04
N ASN A 129 6.88 -21.06 0.95
CA ASN A 129 6.01 -22.13 0.43
C ASN A 129 6.21 -22.43 -1.07
N VAL A 130 6.69 -21.45 -1.86
CA VAL A 130 7.01 -21.66 -3.28
C VAL A 130 8.49 -22.00 -3.51
N TYR A 131 9.23 -22.39 -2.47
CA TYR A 131 10.65 -22.76 -2.52
C TYR A 131 11.60 -21.64 -2.95
N PHE A 132 11.24 -20.39 -2.65
CA PHE A 132 12.08 -19.20 -2.85
C PHE A 132 12.27 -18.43 -1.54
N PRO A 133 12.87 -19.02 -0.48
CA PRO A 133 13.07 -18.32 0.78
C PRO A 133 13.90 -17.05 0.55
N GLN A 134 13.47 -15.94 1.15
CA GLN A 134 14.26 -14.71 1.14
C GLN A 134 15.39 -14.81 2.15
N GLU A 135 16.58 -14.37 1.75
CA GLU A 135 17.72 -14.20 2.64
C GLU A 135 17.66 -12.79 3.26
N GLY A 136 17.44 -12.73 4.56
CA GLY A 136 17.47 -11.49 5.32
C GLY A 136 16.14 -10.71 5.39
N PRO A 137 16.14 -9.57 6.10
CA PRO A 137 14.94 -8.77 6.34
C PRO A 137 14.48 -8.04 5.08
N THR A 138 13.16 -7.90 4.91
CA THR A 138 12.57 -7.10 3.83
C THR A 138 12.68 -5.60 4.14
N PRO A 139 13.41 -4.79 3.34
CA PRO A 139 13.48 -3.35 3.56
C PRO A 139 12.13 -2.68 3.31
N ILE A 140 11.74 -1.83 4.25
CA ILE A 140 10.52 -1.03 4.19
C ILE A 140 10.91 0.44 4.05
N TYR A 141 10.53 1.09 2.94
CA TYR A 141 10.73 2.53 2.77
C TYR A 141 9.47 3.30 3.18
N CYS A 142 9.66 4.30 4.04
CA CYS A 142 8.66 5.27 4.50
C CYS A 142 9.26 6.66 4.29
N ASP A 143 8.46 7.59 3.78
CA ASP A 143 8.87 8.95 3.42
C ASP A 143 8.91 9.90 4.63
N ASN A 144 8.21 9.61 5.72
CA ASN A 144 8.24 10.43 6.93
C ASN A 144 9.28 9.98 7.94
N ASN A 145 10.28 10.84 8.08
CA ASN A 145 11.31 10.72 9.10
C ASN A 145 10.76 10.65 10.54
N SER A 146 9.60 11.25 10.81
CA SER A 146 8.99 11.19 12.15
C SER A 146 8.45 9.79 12.44
N THR A 147 7.84 9.15 11.46
CA THR A 147 7.36 7.75 11.54
C THR A 147 8.54 6.80 11.73
N ILE A 148 9.64 7.01 10.99
CA ILE A 148 10.88 6.22 11.13
C ILE A 148 11.47 6.39 12.54
N LYS A 149 11.57 7.62 13.05
CA LYS A 149 12.07 7.87 14.41
C LYS A 149 11.18 7.23 15.46
N LEU A 150 9.87 7.37 15.33
CA LEU A 150 8.89 6.78 16.23
C LEU A 150 9.02 5.25 16.26
N SER A 151 9.25 4.61 15.12
CA SER A 151 9.44 3.16 15.05
C SER A 151 10.74 2.65 15.70
N LYS A 152 11.72 3.52 15.96
CA LYS A 152 12.99 3.15 16.60
C LYS A 152 13.04 3.44 18.10
N ASP A 153 12.18 4.33 18.61
CA ASP A 153 12.25 4.81 19.98
C ASP A 153 10.97 4.46 20.78
N PRO A 154 11.03 3.42 21.65
CA PRO A 154 9.91 3.02 22.50
C PRO A 154 9.53 4.06 23.57
N VAL A 155 10.31 5.12 23.80
CA VAL A 155 10.09 6.09 24.90
C VAL A 155 8.97 7.11 24.60
N LEU A 156 8.55 7.25 23.33
CA LEU A 156 7.46 8.18 22.93
C LEU A 156 6.03 7.67 23.26
N HIS A 157 5.92 6.52 23.92
CA HIS A 157 4.71 5.74 24.18
C HIS A 157 3.58 6.47 24.93
N GLY A 158 3.91 7.49 25.72
CA GLY A 158 2.95 8.14 26.62
C GLY A 158 1.73 8.79 25.95
N ARG A 159 1.79 9.11 24.65
CA ARG A 159 0.75 9.86 23.91
C ARG A 159 0.00 9.07 22.83
N THR A 160 0.31 7.78 22.63
CA THR A 160 -0.16 6.98 21.49
C THR A 160 -0.76 5.62 21.88
N LYS A 161 -1.44 5.56 23.03
CA LYS A 161 -2.07 4.34 23.55
C LYS A 161 -3.07 3.68 22.59
N HIS A 162 -3.73 4.44 21.72
CA HIS A 162 -4.72 3.92 20.76
C HIS A 162 -4.09 3.22 19.54
N ILE A 163 -2.77 3.31 19.35
CA ILE A 163 -2.00 2.61 18.30
C ILE A 163 -0.92 1.69 18.89
N ASP A 164 -0.97 1.44 20.19
CA ASP A 164 0.07 0.77 20.97
C ASP A 164 0.42 -0.64 20.46
N VAL A 165 -0.58 -1.47 20.17
CA VAL A 165 -0.37 -2.81 19.61
C VAL A 165 0.38 -2.76 18.27
N LYS A 166 0.05 -1.77 17.43
CA LYS A 166 0.74 -1.56 16.15
C LYS A 166 2.18 -1.09 16.37
N PHE A 167 2.39 -0.34 17.45
CA PHE A 167 3.69 0.15 17.85
C PHE A 167 4.62 -1.00 18.23
N HIS A 168 4.21 -1.82 19.19
CA HIS A 168 4.95 -3.01 19.59
C HIS A 168 5.29 -3.90 18.40
N PHE A 169 4.29 -4.19 17.55
CA PHE A 169 4.51 -5.00 16.34
C PHE A 169 5.58 -4.43 15.41
N LEU A 170 5.53 -3.14 15.09
CA LEU A 170 6.54 -2.51 14.21
C LEU A 170 7.93 -2.47 14.86
N THR A 171 8.01 -2.17 16.16
CA THR A 171 9.29 -2.14 16.87
C THR A 171 9.96 -3.51 16.91
N ASP A 172 9.19 -4.58 17.10
CA ASP A 172 9.74 -5.94 17.09
C ASP A 172 10.06 -6.41 15.67
N PHE A 173 9.26 -6.00 14.68
CA PHE A 173 9.57 -6.24 13.26
C PHE A 173 10.91 -5.62 12.84
N MET A 174 11.27 -4.44 13.36
CA MET A 174 12.54 -3.78 13.02
C MET A 174 13.78 -4.38 13.70
N LYS A 175 13.61 -5.19 14.76
CA LYS A 175 14.72 -5.84 15.46
C LYS A 175 15.15 -7.15 14.78
N ASN A 176 14.28 -7.74 13.95
CA ASN A 176 14.51 -8.97 13.19
C ASN A 176 15.00 -8.65 11.77
#